data_AF-A0A951DTY4-F1
#
_entry.id   AF-A0A951DTY4-F1
#
_cell.length_a   1.000
_cell.length_b   1.000
_cell.length_c   1.000
_cell.angle_alpha   90.00
_cell.angle_beta   90.00
_cell.angle_gamma   90.00
#
_symmetry.space_group_name_H-M   'P 1'
#
loop_
_entity.id
_entity.type
_entity.pdbx_description
1 polymer ?
#
loop_
_entity_poly.entity_id
_entity_poly.type
_entity_poly.pdbx_seq_one_letter_code
_entity_poly.pdbx_strand_id
1 'polypeptide(L)'
;MPGEFLTDAQEQAYGHFVGPPSNQQLSRYFHLDDADRERVNVRRGPHNKLGFALQLTSVRFLGTFLTEPTVVPSNVVAYVAAQLAIRDVACLAEYAARSTTAPAS
;
A
#
# COMPACT_ATOMS: atom_id res chain seq x y z
N MET A 1 6.84 10.92 30.12
CA MET A 1 6.09 10.81 28.85
C MET A 1 5.63 9.36 28.73
N PRO A 2 4.33 9.03 28.67
CA PRO A 2 3.93 7.66 28.42
C PRO A 2 4.12 7.38 26.94
N GLY A 3 5.02 6.45 26.60
CA GLY A 3 5.08 5.88 25.27
C GLY A 3 3.79 5.11 25.03
N GLU A 4 3.07 5.44 23.96
CA GLU A 4 1.97 4.62 23.47
C GLU A 4 2.57 3.28 23.03
N PHE A 5 2.55 2.31 23.96
CA PHE A 5 2.93 0.94 23.69
C PHE A 5 1.99 0.40 22.62
N LEU A 6 2.60 -0.09 21.53
CA LEU A 6 1.92 -0.85 20.49
C LEU A 6 1.06 -1.92 21.16
N THR A 7 -0.25 -1.81 21.00
CA THR A 7 -1.20 -2.82 21.49
C THR A 7 -0.83 -4.17 20.88
N ASP A 8 -0.96 -5.27 21.60
CA ASP A 8 -0.65 -6.65 21.16
C ASP A 8 -1.28 -7.03 19.79
N ALA A 9 -2.40 -6.37 19.43
CA ALA A 9 -3.05 -6.47 18.12
C ALA A 9 -2.24 -5.85 16.95
N GLN A 10 -1.34 -4.90 17.22
CA GLN A 10 -0.39 -4.32 16.25
C GLN A 10 0.83 -5.22 16.04
N GLU A 11 1.25 -5.98 17.06
CA GLU A 11 2.34 -6.96 16.92
C GLU A 11 1.93 -8.15 16.04
N GLN A 12 0.66 -8.59 16.09
CA GLN A 12 0.14 -9.62 15.18
C GLN A 12 -0.13 -9.11 13.76
N ALA A 13 -0.18 -7.78 13.57
CA ALA A 13 -0.36 -7.13 12.26
C ALA A 13 0.97 -6.79 11.57
N TYR A 14 2.10 -7.22 12.14
CA TYR A 14 3.41 -6.93 11.58
C TYR A 14 3.58 -7.66 10.24
N GLY A 15 3.58 -6.89 9.15
CA GLY A 15 3.75 -7.39 7.78
C GLY A 15 2.52 -7.97 7.08
N HIS A 16 1.36 -8.04 7.76
CA HIS A 16 0.13 -8.54 7.16
C HIS A 16 -1.11 -7.74 7.60
N PHE A 17 -2.06 -7.57 6.69
CA PHE A 17 -3.37 -7.01 7.03
C PHE A 17 -4.18 -8.04 7.82
N VAL A 18 -4.47 -7.76 9.09
CA VAL A 18 -5.34 -8.60 9.95
C VAL A 18 -6.84 -8.39 9.61
N GLY A 19 -7.13 -7.48 8.69
CA GLY A 19 -8.48 -7.18 8.19
C GLY A 19 -8.50 -5.89 7.34
N PRO A 20 -9.65 -5.52 6.76
CA PRO A 20 -9.79 -4.25 6.06
C PRO A 20 -9.63 -3.08 7.05
N PRO A 21 -8.75 -2.10 6.78
CA PRO A 21 -8.59 -0.94 7.66
C PRO A 21 -9.86 -0.09 7.71
N SER A 22 -10.13 0.49 8.88
CA SER A 22 -11.23 1.44 9.07
C SER A 22 -11.03 2.73 8.27
N ASN A 23 -12.10 3.49 8.05
CA ASN A 23 -12.03 4.79 7.35
C ASN A 23 -11.04 5.78 8.01
N GLN A 24 -10.95 5.77 9.35
CA GLN A 24 -9.99 6.60 10.08
C GLN A 24 -8.55 6.17 9.79
N GLN A 25 -8.28 4.85 9.72
CA GLN A 25 -6.97 4.34 9.34
C GLN A 25 -6.64 4.66 7.87
N LEU A 26 -7.62 4.55 6.96
CA LEU A 26 -7.46 4.94 5.55
C LEU A 26 -7.06 6.41 5.42
N SER A 27 -7.76 7.32 6.08
CA SER A 27 -7.45 8.75 6.05
C SER A 27 -6.09 9.07 6.68
N ARG A 28 -5.67 8.32 7.73
CA ARG A 28 -4.43 8.60 8.45
C ARG A 28 -3.18 8.03 7.79
N TYR A 29 -3.24 6.81 7.24
CA TYR A 29 -2.07 6.07 6.77
C TYR A 29 -2.04 5.85 5.26
N PHE A 30 -3.20 5.87 4.60
CA PHE A 30 -3.33 5.58 3.16
C PHE A 30 -3.63 6.84 2.33
N HIS A 31 -3.61 8.01 2.96
CA HIS A 31 -3.68 9.28 2.26
C HIS A 31 -2.34 9.62 1.62
N LEU A 32 -2.35 9.99 0.35
CA LEU A 32 -1.19 10.43 -0.41
C LEU A 32 -1.09 11.95 -0.32
N ASP A 33 -0.07 12.44 0.38
CA ASP A 33 0.28 13.85 0.39
C ASP A 33 0.93 14.28 -0.94
N ASP A 34 1.20 15.57 -1.11
CA ASP A 34 1.77 16.10 -2.35
C ASP A 34 3.14 15.48 -2.67
N ALA A 35 3.97 15.23 -1.66
CA ALA A 35 5.28 14.60 -1.85
C ALA A 35 5.15 13.14 -2.31
N ASP A 36 4.19 12.39 -1.77
CA ASP A 36 3.88 11.05 -2.20
C ASP A 36 3.40 11.04 -3.65
N ARG A 37 2.52 11.99 -4.02
CA ARG A 37 2.00 12.14 -5.39
C ARG A 37 3.13 12.44 -6.37
N GLU A 38 4.09 13.28 -6.01
CA GLU A 38 5.29 13.51 -6.82
C GLU A 38 6.08 12.23 -7.04
N ARG A 39 6.36 11.47 -5.96
CA ARG A 39 7.10 10.20 -6.04
C ARG A 39 6.37 9.15 -6.87
N VAL A 40 5.06 9.07 -6.74
CA VAL A 40 4.20 8.20 -7.56
C VAL A 40 4.23 8.64 -9.02
N ASN A 41 4.18 9.94 -9.30
CA ASN A 41 4.13 10.46 -10.67
C ASN A 41 5.40 10.21 -11.48
N VAL A 42 6.55 10.00 -10.82
CA VAL A 42 7.80 9.57 -11.48
C VAL A 42 7.68 8.15 -12.07
N ARG A 43 6.74 7.32 -11.61
CA ARG A 43 6.53 5.96 -12.13
C ARG A 43 5.76 5.98 -13.46
N ARG A 44 6.19 5.16 -14.42
CA ARG A 44 5.56 5.03 -15.74
C ARG A 44 4.41 4.02 -15.70
N GLY A 45 3.24 4.41 -16.18
CA GLY A 45 2.06 3.54 -16.32
C GLY A 45 1.19 3.45 -15.05
N PRO A 46 -0.15 3.30 -15.19
CA PRO A 46 -1.09 3.32 -14.08
C PRO A 46 -0.86 2.18 -13.07
N HIS A 47 -0.51 0.98 -13.53
CA HIS A 47 -0.21 -0.17 -12.67
C HIS A 47 1.00 0.07 -11.76
N ASN A 48 2.09 0.64 -12.28
CA ASN A 48 3.27 0.94 -11.47
C ASN A 48 3.02 2.08 -10.48
N LYS A 49 2.23 3.08 -10.87
CA LYS A 49 1.82 4.17 -9.98
C LYS A 49 0.99 3.63 -8.81
N LEU A 50 -0.02 2.81 -9.11
CA LEU A 50 -0.90 2.24 -8.10
C LEU A 50 -0.15 1.25 -7.19
N GLY A 51 0.64 0.33 -7.76
CA GLY A 51 1.42 -0.63 -6.99
C GLY A 51 2.44 0.04 -6.07
N PHE A 52 3.17 1.06 -6.57
CA PHE A 52 4.10 1.82 -5.75
C PHE A 52 3.42 2.60 -4.63
N ALA A 53 2.28 3.24 -4.92
CA ALA A 53 1.50 3.96 -3.91
C ALA A 53 1.02 3.01 -2.81
N LEU A 54 0.50 1.83 -3.17
CA LEU A 54 0.06 0.83 -2.21
C LEU A 54 1.20 0.32 -1.35
N GLN A 55 2.39 0.07 -1.92
CA GLN A 55 3.55 -0.30 -1.11
C GLN A 55 3.93 0.82 -0.13
N LEU A 56 3.97 2.06 -0.59
CA LEU A 56 4.31 3.21 0.25
C LEU A 56 3.34 3.38 1.43
N THR A 57 2.04 3.30 1.17
CA THR A 57 1.02 3.40 2.21
C THR A 57 0.98 2.16 3.12
N SER A 58 1.25 0.97 2.58
CA SER A 58 1.28 -0.27 3.37
C SER A 58 2.48 -0.29 4.32
N VAL A 59 3.66 0.21 3.90
CA VAL A 59 4.82 0.37 4.80
C VAL A 59 4.49 1.34 5.94
N ARG A 60 3.80 2.44 5.65
CA ARG A 60 3.36 3.39 6.69
C ARG A 60 2.38 2.78 7.69
N PHE A 61 1.53 1.86 7.25
CA PHE A 61 0.52 1.22 8.09
C PHE A 61 1.05 0.00 8.86
N LEU A 62 1.81 -0.88 8.19
CA LEU A 62 2.30 -2.16 8.71
C LEU A 62 3.72 -2.09 9.29
N GLY A 63 4.44 -0.99 9.06
CA GLY A 63 5.82 -0.81 9.48
C GLY A 63 6.85 -1.60 8.64
N THR A 64 6.41 -2.33 7.61
CA THR A 64 7.28 -3.14 6.73
C THR A 64 6.72 -3.22 5.31
N PHE A 65 7.59 -3.59 4.36
CA PHE A 65 7.17 -3.86 3.00
C PHE A 65 6.37 -5.16 2.94
N LEU A 66 5.28 -5.14 2.17
CA LEU A 66 4.54 -6.35 1.85
C LEU A 66 5.41 -7.26 1.00
N THR A 67 5.63 -8.49 1.48
CA THR A 67 6.26 -9.56 0.70
C THR A 67 5.44 -9.89 -0.55
N GLU A 68 4.11 -9.77 -0.44
CA GLU A 68 3.19 -9.97 -1.56
C GLU A 68 2.28 -8.73 -1.74
N PRO A 69 2.55 -7.87 -2.74
CA PRO A 69 1.83 -6.61 -2.95
C PRO A 69 0.37 -6.78 -3.40
N THR A 70 -0.09 -8.01 -3.63
CA THR A 70 -1.49 -8.37 -3.93
C THR A 70 -2.35 -8.65 -2.72
N VAL A 71 -1.75 -8.88 -1.54
CA VAL A 71 -2.51 -9.13 -0.30
C VAL A 71 -2.90 -7.80 0.34
N VAL A 72 -3.54 -6.93 -0.45
CA VAL A 72 -4.01 -5.62 0.00
C VAL A 72 -5.54 -5.63 -0.01
N PRO A 73 -6.20 -5.25 1.11
CA PRO A 73 -7.64 -5.13 1.18
C PRO A 73 -8.23 -4.24 0.07
N SER A 74 -9.35 -4.65 -0.50
CA SER A 74 -9.98 -3.95 -1.64
C SER A 74 -10.37 -2.49 -1.33
N ASN A 75 -10.71 -2.19 -0.07
CA ASN A 75 -10.99 -0.83 0.38
C ASN A 75 -9.75 0.08 0.33
N VAL A 76 -8.57 -0.45 0.64
CA VAL A 76 -7.29 0.28 0.50
C VAL A 76 -7.01 0.55 -0.98
N VAL A 77 -7.15 -0.48 -1.83
CA VAL A 77 -6.94 -0.35 -3.28
C VAL A 77 -7.86 0.71 -3.86
N ALA A 78 -9.16 0.66 -3.54
CA ALA A 78 -10.13 1.66 -3.99
C ALA A 78 -9.79 3.07 -3.50
N TYR A 79 -9.40 3.21 -2.23
CA TYR A 79 -9.05 4.50 -1.64
C TYR A 79 -7.82 5.15 -2.28
N VAL A 80 -6.77 4.36 -2.54
CA VAL A 80 -5.54 4.85 -3.18
C VAL A 80 -5.75 5.10 -4.68
N ALA A 81 -6.47 4.23 -5.38
CA ALA A 81 -6.78 4.40 -6.79
C ALA A 81 -7.61 5.66 -7.06
N ALA A 82 -8.59 5.95 -6.20
CA ALA A 82 -9.39 7.18 -6.27
C ALA A 82 -8.51 8.43 -6.17
N GLN A 83 -7.55 8.46 -5.24
CA GLN A 83 -6.62 9.59 -5.08
C GLN A 83 -5.73 9.81 -6.31
N LEU A 84 -5.38 8.73 -7.02
CA LEU A 84 -4.58 8.77 -8.24
C LEU A 84 -5.41 8.94 -9.53
N ALA A 85 -6.74 9.05 -9.41
CA ALA A 85 -7.69 9.06 -10.53
C ALA A 85 -7.54 7.83 -11.47
N ILE A 86 -7.14 6.69 -10.93
CA ILE A 86 -7.00 5.42 -11.65
C ILE A 86 -8.32 4.66 -11.51
N ARG A 87 -8.99 4.40 -12.64
CA ARG A 87 -10.28 3.67 -12.66
C ARG A 87 -10.10 2.16 -12.74
N ASP A 88 -9.02 1.73 -13.39
CA ASP A 88 -8.72 0.31 -13.56
C ASP A 88 -7.79 -0.16 -12.44
N VAL A 89 -8.38 -0.79 -11.43
CA VAL A 89 -7.64 -1.43 -10.33
C VAL A 89 -7.26 -2.88 -10.65
N ALA A 90 -7.78 -3.46 -11.74
CA ALA A 90 -7.44 -4.80 -12.19
C ALA A 90 -5.99 -4.88 -12.69
N CYS A 91 -5.43 -3.74 -13.11
CA CYS A 91 -4.01 -3.61 -13.45
C CYS A 91 -3.03 -3.93 -12.29
N LEU A 92 -3.51 -4.10 -11.05
CA LEU A 92 -2.66 -4.57 -9.93
C LEU A 92 -2.08 -5.96 -10.18
N ALA A 93 -2.83 -6.83 -10.87
CA ALA A 93 -2.37 -8.19 -11.18
C ALA A 93 -1.10 -8.17 -12.05
N GLU A 94 -0.99 -7.18 -12.95
CA GLU A 94 0.21 -6.97 -13.78
C GLU A 94 1.41 -6.47 -12.96
N TYR A 95 1.16 -5.68 -11.91
CA TYR A 95 2.20 -5.26 -10.98
C TYR A 95 2.73 -6.43 -10.14
N ALA A 96 1.84 -7.29 -9.66
CA ALA A 96 2.18 -8.48 -8.87
C ALA A 96 3.01 -9.50 -9.65
N ALA A 97 2.69 -9.68 -10.94
CA ALA A 97 3.41 -10.58 -11.84
C ALA A 97 4.89 -10.21 -12.00
N ARG A 98 5.27 -8.96 -11.71
CA ARG A 98 6.64 -8.47 -11.86
C ARG A 98 7.49 -8.61 -10.59
N SER A 99 6.91 -8.96 -9.44
CA SER A 99 7.69 -9.27 -8.23
C SER A 99 8.57 -10.52 -8.41
N THR A 100 8.33 -11.31 -9.47
CA THR A 100 9.25 -12.33 -9.99
C THR A 100 10.14 -11.77 -11.10
N THR A 101 10.95 -10.77 -10.79
CA THR A 101 12.29 -10.71 -11.39
C THR A 101 13.28 -11.04 -10.29
N ALA A 102 13.33 -12.32 -9.94
CA ALA A 102 14.57 -12.90 -9.43
C ALA A 102 15.66 -12.58 -10.47
N PRO A 103 16.88 -12.20 -10.05
CA PRO A 103 17.99 -12.17 -10.99
C PRO A 103 18.13 -13.59 -11.56
N ALA A 104 17.96 -13.71 -12.87
CA ALA A 104 18.52 -14.83 -13.58
C ALA A 104 20.05 -14.69 -13.48
N SER A 105 20.67 -15.74 -12.93
CA SER A 105 22.11 -16.04 -12.92
C SER A 105 22.96 -15.36 -11.84
#